data_AF-A0A9D9LQJ3-F1
#
_entry.id   AF-A0A9D9LQJ3-F1
#
_cell.length_a   1.000
_cell.length_b   1.000
_cell.length_c   1.000
_cell.angle_alpha   90.00
_cell.angle_beta   90.00
_cell.angle_gamma   90.00
#
_symmetry.space_group_name_H-M   'P 1'
#
loop_
_entity.id
_entity.type
_entity.pdbx_description
1 polymer ?
#
loop_
_entity_poly.entity_id
_entity_poly.type
_entity_poly.pdbx_seq_one_letter_code
_entity_poly.pdbx_strand_id
1 'polypeptide(L)'
;FGGYNRACRNIPMDEAKKRMETEPFVVRQKMPLEGETSFIDELHGAVTFKNEELEDQVLLKRDGMPTYNFANVIDDHLMEISHVMRGTEFITSTPKHILLYKAFGWEPPAFIHLSPVMGKAEDGSISKLSKRHGATSFEDLVNLGYLPEAVTNYVALLGWNPKNSTQEVFSMKELTEAFSLDGLSKSSSVFDYEKLNWMNGEYLKAMEDEEFLTLAKKFAGDLGNLENSFDKIAMLLKTRLKRLDEIPAEIAFLKEFLPFDENLYTNKRNKVNPDFAREILPEVLTLLESIDETDWENAKLYEKLNAFIEEKGYKKGAALWPIRISVANKSVTPGGATEILDILGKAESIRRMKESIANLSK
;
A
#
# COMPACT_ATOMS: atom_id res chain seq x y z
N PHE A 1 -37.07 18.23 3.10
CA PHE A 1 -36.79 16.95 2.42
C PHE A 1 -38.06 16.50 1.73
N GLY A 2 -38.07 16.48 0.40
CA GLY A 2 -39.25 16.11 -0.39
C GLY A 2 -39.24 14.62 -0.69
N GLY A 3 -39.74 13.81 0.24
CA GLY A 3 -39.92 12.37 0.09
C GLY A 3 -41.26 12.00 -0.55
N TYR A 4 -41.50 10.70 -0.74
CA TYR A 4 -42.81 10.20 -1.16
C TYR A 4 -43.88 10.52 -0.10
N ASN A 5 -44.88 11.31 -0.46
CA ASN A 5 -45.93 11.80 0.44
C ASN A 5 -46.97 10.74 0.88
N ARG A 6 -46.70 9.45 0.65
CA ARG A 6 -47.59 8.33 1.01
C ARG A 6 -48.99 8.40 0.35
N ALA A 7 -49.14 9.10 -0.78
CA ALA A 7 -50.45 9.33 -1.42
C ALA A 7 -51.22 8.04 -1.77
N CYS A 8 -50.53 6.92 -2.05
CA CYS A 8 -51.17 5.66 -2.42
C CYS A 8 -51.39 4.70 -1.24
N ARG A 9 -51.00 5.09 -0.02
CA ARG A 9 -50.90 4.19 1.15
C ARG A 9 -52.24 3.65 1.65
N ASN A 10 -53.29 4.46 1.49
CA ASN A 10 -54.63 4.20 2.00
C ASN A 10 -55.67 4.04 0.89
N ILE A 11 -55.23 3.79 -0.35
CA ILE A 11 -56.15 3.44 -1.45
C ILE A 11 -56.89 2.14 -1.05
N PRO A 12 -58.23 2.10 -1.12
CA PRO A 12 -58.99 0.88 -0.87
C PRO A 12 -58.51 -0.27 -1.75
N MET A 13 -58.48 -1.50 -1.21
CA MET A 13 -57.90 -2.65 -1.92
C MET A 13 -58.56 -2.91 -3.29
N ASP A 14 -59.88 -2.76 -3.38
CA ASP A 14 -60.62 -2.98 -4.62
C ASP A 14 -60.27 -1.93 -5.68
N GLU A 15 -60.10 -0.66 -5.27
CA GLU A 15 -59.63 0.40 -6.16
C GLU A 15 -58.17 0.15 -6.59
N ALA A 16 -57.30 -0.24 -5.66
CA ALA A 16 -55.90 -0.54 -5.96
C ALA A 16 -55.77 -1.67 -6.98
N LYS A 17 -56.53 -2.76 -6.83
CA LYS A 17 -56.56 -3.88 -7.79
C LYS A 17 -56.97 -3.42 -9.18
N LYS A 18 -58.06 -2.65 -9.29
CA LYS A 18 -58.54 -2.12 -10.57
C LYS A 18 -57.51 -1.22 -11.26
N ARG A 19 -56.81 -0.39 -10.47
CA ARG A 19 -55.74 0.47 -11.01
C ARG A 19 -54.53 -0.34 -11.47
N MET A 20 -54.15 -1.40 -10.74
CA MET A 20 -53.03 -2.27 -11.12
C MET A 20 -53.23 -3.00 -12.46
N GLU A 21 -54.47 -3.13 -12.95
CA GLU A 21 -54.77 -3.72 -14.27
C GLU A 21 -54.37 -2.81 -15.43
N THR A 22 -54.32 -1.49 -15.22
CA THR A 22 -54.13 -0.50 -16.29
C THR A 22 -53.01 0.50 -16.04
N GLU A 23 -52.59 0.69 -14.79
CA GLU A 23 -51.55 1.64 -14.38
C GLU A 23 -50.25 0.92 -13.96
N PRO A 24 -49.08 1.40 -14.41
CA PRO A 24 -47.81 0.88 -13.92
C PRO A 24 -47.60 1.27 -12.44
N PHE A 25 -47.24 0.28 -11.62
CA PHE A 25 -47.07 0.47 -10.18
C PHE A 25 -45.69 0.05 -9.70
N VAL A 26 -45.39 0.39 -8.44
CA VAL A 26 -44.24 -0.11 -7.68
C VAL A 26 -44.76 -0.72 -6.40
N VAL A 27 -44.04 -1.69 -5.83
CA VAL A 27 -44.36 -2.18 -4.48
C VAL A 27 -43.55 -1.38 -3.47
N ARG A 28 -44.20 -0.88 -2.42
CA ARG A 28 -43.55 -0.12 -1.35
C ARG A 28 -43.77 -0.78 0.00
N GLN A 29 -42.79 -0.66 0.89
CA GLN A 29 -42.95 -1.05 2.29
C GLN A 29 -43.79 0.00 3.01
N LYS A 30 -44.85 -0.45 3.67
CA LYS A 30 -45.72 0.40 4.48
C LYS A 30 -45.06 0.67 5.85
N MET A 31 -44.26 1.73 5.97
CA MET A 31 -43.53 2.05 7.21
C MET A 31 -44.47 2.49 8.33
N PRO A 32 -44.23 2.19 9.62
CA PRO A 32 -45.01 2.76 10.71
C PRO A 32 -45.02 4.30 10.67
N LEU A 33 -46.09 4.93 11.13
CA LEU A 33 -46.23 6.40 11.12
C LEU A 33 -45.77 7.06 12.41
N GLU A 34 -45.88 6.34 13.52
CA GLU A 34 -45.63 6.82 14.88
C GLU A 34 -44.69 5.86 15.63
N GLY A 35 -44.14 6.34 16.75
CA GLY A 35 -43.18 5.60 17.55
C GLY A 35 -41.78 5.61 16.94
N GLU A 36 -40.98 4.63 17.34
CA GLU A 36 -39.59 4.50 16.95
C GLU A 36 -39.26 3.07 16.53
N THR A 37 -38.19 2.93 15.75
CA THR A 37 -37.58 1.65 15.41
C THR A 37 -36.14 1.69 15.88
N SER A 38 -35.76 0.69 16.66
CA SER A 38 -34.43 0.59 17.26
C SER A 38 -33.77 -0.74 16.92
N PHE A 39 -32.45 -0.74 16.89
CA PHE A 39 -31.62 -1.94 16.77
C PHE A 39 -30.33 -1.76 17.55
N ILE A 40 -29.64 -2.86 17.81
CA ILE A 40 -28.30 -2.85 18.41
C ILE A 40 -27.29 -3.04 17.29
N ASP A 41 -26.35 -2.10 17.19
CA ASP A 41 -25.13 -2.26 16.41
C ASP A 41 -24.00 -2.70 17.34
N GLU A 42 -23.24 -3.73 16.98
CA GLU A 42 -22.18 -4.26 17.85
C GLU A 42 -21.07 -3.23 18.10
N LEU A 43 -20.85 -2.29 17.17
CA LEU A 43 -19.88 -1.22 17.34
C LEU A 43 -20.55 0.01 17.97
N HIS A 44 -21.63 0.52 17.39
CA HIS A 44 -22.24 1.79 17.78
C HIS A 44 -23.18 1.72 18.99
N GLY A 45 -23.62 0.53 19.39
CA GLY A 45 -24.58 0.29 20.47
C GLY A 45 -26.03 0.47 20.01
N ALA A 46 -26.91 0.87 20.92
CA ALA A 46 -28.32 1.09 20.59
C ALA A 46 -28.50 2.30 19.66
N VAL A 47 -29.14 2.07 18.51
CA VAL A 47 -29.47 3.09 17.51
C VAL A 47 -30.98 3.14 17.33
N THR A 48 -31.56 4.32 17.47
CA THR A 48 -33.01 4.55 17.43
C THR A 48 -33.35 5.63 16.41
N PHE A 49 -34.34 5.37 15.56
CA PHE A 49 -34.89 6.32 14.61
C PHE A 49 -36.40 6.48 14.83
N LYS A 50 -36.89 7.71 14.69
CA LYS A 50 -38.33 7.95 14.70
C LYS A 50 -38.97 7.42 13.43
N ASN A 51 -40.11 6.76 13.55
CA ASN A 51 -40.80 6.18 12.39
C ASN A 51 -41.33 7.24 11.41
N GLU A 52 -41.56 8.47 11.89
CA GLU A 52 -41.94 9.61 11.03
C GLU A 52 -40.85 9.97 10.00
N GLU A 53 -39.58 9.69 10.31
CA GLU A 53 -38.42 9.93 9.42
C GLU A 53 -38.24 8.80 8.38
N LEU A 54 -38.92 7.65 8.57
CA LEU A 54 -38.79 6.48 7.71
C LEU A 54 -39.79 6.53 6.54
N GLU A 55 -39.31 6.87 5.35
CA GLU A 55 -40.13 6.88 4.15
C GLU A 55 -40.56 5.47 3.68
N ASP A 56 -41.75 5.38 3.06
CA ASP A 56 -42.26 4.16 2.42
C ASP A 56 -41.40 3.80 1.19
N GLN A 57 -40.32 3.06 1.45
CA GLN A 57 -39.32 2.70 0.43
C GLN A 57 -39.89 1.79 -0.64
N VAL A 58 -39.38 1.91 -1.86
CA VAL A 58 -39.71 1.00 -2.96
C VAL A 58 -39.00 -0.35 -2.73
N LEU A 59 -39.76 -1.43 -2.80
CA LEU A 59 -39.28 -2.82 -2.73
C LEU A 59 -39.16 -3.44 -4.12
N LEU A 60 -40.17 -3.26 -4.98
CA LEU A 60 -40.14 -3.68 -6.38
C LEU A 60 -40.32 -2.47 -7.29
N LYS A 61 -39.44 -2.35 -8.29
CA LYS A 61 -39.55 -1.36 -9.37
C LYS A 61 -40.70 -1.72 -10.31
N ARG A 62 -41.02 -0.82 -11.25
CA ARG A 62 -42.11 -1.00 -12.24
C ARG A 62 -41.91 -2.20 -13.16
N ASP A 63 -40.66 -2.59 -13.38
CA ASP A 63 -40.25 -3.76 -14.16
C ASP A 63 -40.28 -5.07 -13.34
N GLY A 64 -40.73 -5.02 -12.08
CA GLY A 64 -40.76 -6.16 -11.17
C GLY A 64 -39.41 -6.49 -10.51
N MET A 65 -38.33 -5.79 -10.87
CA MET A 65 -37.01 -6.05 -10.31
C MET A 65 -36.93 -5.51 -8.86
N PRO A 66 -36.41 -6.30 -7.90
CA PRO A 66 -36.25 -5.86 -6.52
C PRO A 66 -35.24 -4.72 -6.40
N THR A 67 -35.46 -3.85 -5.41
CA THR A 67 -34.48 -2.84 -5.00
C THR A 67 -33.42 -3.45 -4.10
N TYR A 68 -32.29 -2.74 -3.96
CA TYR A 68 -31.19 -3.17 -3.08
C TYR A 68 -31.66 -3.56 -1.68
N ASN A 69 -32.44 -2.72 -1.01
CA ASN A 69 -32.88 -2.98 0.37
C ASN A 69 -33.80 -4.21 0.49
N PHE A 70 -34.57 -4.52 -0.55
CA PHE A 70 -35.45 -5.68 -0.53
C PHE A 70 -34.69 -6.96 -0.86
N ALA A 71 -33.90 -6.95 -1.92
CA ALA A 71 -33.06 -8.08 -2.31
C ALA A 71 -32.07 -8.44 -1.20
N ASN A 72 -31.38 -7.45 -0.63
CA ASN A 72 -30.37 -7.68 0.40
C ASN A 72 -30.94 -8.37 1.65
N VAL A 73 -32.10 -7.96 2.17
CA VAL A 73 -32.72 -8.62 3.33
C VAL A 73 -33.16 -10.05 3.02
N ILE A 74 -33.69 -10.28 1.82
CA ILE A 74 -34.10 -11.64 1.40
C ILE A 74 -32.86 -12.53 1.25
N ASP A 75 -31.83 -12.06 0.55
CA ASP A 75 -30.61 -12.83 0.32
C ASP A 75 -29.87 -13.09 1.65
N ASP A 76 -29.76 -12.09 2.53
CA ASP A 76 -29.16 -12.26 3.86
C ASP A 76 -29.87 -13.36 4.65
N HIS A 77 -31.21 -13.39 4.63
CA HIS A 77 -31.98 -14.43 5.31
C HIS A 77 -31.80 -15.81 4.66
N LEU A 78 -31.94 -15.90 3.32
CA LEU A 78 -31.84 -17.16 2.58
C LEU A 78 -30.43 -17.76 2.60
N MET A 79 -29.40 -16.93 2.76
CA MET A 79 -28.00 -17.34 2.91
C MET A 79 -27.57 -17.52 4.38
N GLU A 80 -28.51 -17.43 5.34
CA GLU A 80 -28.27 -17.62 6.77
C GLU A 80 -27.16 -16.69 7.32
N ILE A 81 -27.12 -15.44 6.84
CA ILE A 81 -26.14 -14.45 7.30
C ILE A 81 -26.36 -14.18 8.78
N SER A 82 -25.32 -14.32 9.59
CA SER A 82 -25.36 -14.09 11.03
C SER A 82 -24.90 -12.69 11.43
N HIS A 83 -23.95 -12.11 10.70
CA HIS A 83 -23.36 -10.81 10.97
C HIS A 83 -23.22 -10.01 9.67
N VAL A 84 -23.81 -8.83 9.62
CA VAL A 84 -23.70 -7.89 8.50
C VAL A 84 -22.72 -6.79 8.87
N MET A 85 -21.52 -6.84 8.27
CA MET A 85 -20.49 -5.81 8.40
C MET A 85 -20.48 -4.91 7.17
N ARG A 86 -20.75 -3.60 7.33
CA ARG A 86 -20.82 -2.66 6.19
C ARG A 86 -20.50 -1.23 6.60
N GLY A 87 -20.28 -0.32 5.64
CA GLY A 87 -19.95 1.07 5.93
C GLY A 87 -21.04 1.81 6.74
N THR A 88 -20.63 2.72 7.64
CA THR A 88 -21.54 3.49 8.51
C THR A 88 -22.54 4.36 7.75
N GLU A 89 -22.32 4.68 6.48
CA GLU A 89 -23.33 5.34 5.64
C GLU A 89 -24.65 4.56 5.55
N PHE A 90 -24.61 3.23 5.70
CA PHE A 90 -25.80 2.38 5.64
C PHE A 90 -26.54 2.28 6.98
N ILE A 91 -26.03 2.86 8.07
CA ILE A 91 -26.65 2.78 9.40
C ILE A 91 -28.08 3.35 9.41
N THR A 92 -28.32 4.37 8.59
CA THR A 92 -29.63 5.03 8.42
C THR A 92 -30.63 4.18 7.64
N SER A 93 -30.16 3.17 6.90
CA SER A 93 -31.03 2.22 6.18
C SER A 93 -31.44 1.01 7.01
N THR A 94 -30.66 0.69 8.06
CA THR A 94 -30.86 -0.49 8.91
C THR A 94 -32.25 -0.57 9.57
N PRO A 95 -32.87 0.52 10.09
CA PRO A 95 -34.23 0.45 10.62
C PRO A 95 -35.25 -0.08 9.60
N LYS A 96 -35.05 0.24 8.32
CA LYS A 96 -35.89 -0.25 7.23
C LYS A 96 -35.72 -1.76 7.00
N HIS A 97 -34.48 -2.26 7.13
CA HIS A 97 -34.17 -3.69 7.08
C HIS A 97 -34.79 -4.42 8.27
N ILE A 98 -34.66 -3.90 9.49
CA ILE A 98 -35.27 -4.45 10.71
C ILE A 98 -36.79 -4.61 10.54
N LEU A 99 -37.46 -3.60 9.99
CA LEU A 99 -38.90 -3.66 9.71
C LEU A 99 -39.25 -4.66 8.59
N LEU A 100 -38.35 -4.94 7.65
CA LEU A 100 -38.54 -6.01 6.66
C LEU A 100 -38.42 -7.39 7.30
N TYR A 101 -37.35 -7.66 8.06
CA TYR A 101 -37.21 -8.90 8.83
C TYR A 101 -38.45 -9.16 9.69
N LYS A 102 -38.91 -8.14 10.43
CA LYS A 102 -40.13 -8.21 11.23
C LYS A 102 -41.38 -8.50 10.40
N ALA A 103 -41.53 -7.92 9.21
CA ALA A 103 -42.68 -8.15 8.34
C ALA A 103 -42.75 -9.60 7.82
N PHE A 104 -41.60 -10.25 7.63
CA PHE A 104 -41.54 -11.66 7.27
C PHE A 104 -41.57 -12.61 8.49
N GLY A 105 -41.47 -12.07 9.72
CA GLY A 105 -41.35 -12.88 10.93
C GLY A 105 -39.97 -13.53 11.09
N TRP A 106 -38.94 -12.92 10.53
CA TRP A 106 -37.55 -13.37 10.60
C TRP A 106 -36.77 -12.65 11.69
N GLU A 107 -35.78 -13.34 12.26
CA GLU A 107 -34.79 -12.74 13.14
C GLU A 107 -33.73 -12.01 12.30
N PRO A 108 -33.42 -10.74 12.60
CA PRO A 108 -32.36 -10.02 11.90
C PRO A 108 -30.96 -10.50 12.33
N PRO A 109 -29.95 -10.41 11.46
CA PRO A 109 -28.55 -10.63 11.83
C PRO A 109 -28.04 -9.56 12.78
N ALA A 110 -26.88 -9.81 13.40
CA ALA A 110 -26.12 -8.77 14.07
C ALA A 110 -25.62 -7.74 13.04
N PHE A 111 -25.65 -6.45 13.38
CA PHE A 111 -25.18 -5.38 12.50
C PHE A 111 -23.91 -4.73 13.06
N ILE A 112 -22.94 -4.50 12.19
CA ILE A 112 -21.68 -3.83 12.52
C ILE A 112 -21.39 -2.79 11.45
N HIS A 113 -21.48 -1.51 11.80
CA HIS A 113 -21.29 -0.40 10.87
C HIS A 113 -19.88 0.19 10.97
N LEU A 114 -19.02 -0.08 9.98
CA LEU A 114 -17.61 0.30 9.93
C LEU A 114 -17.42 1.74 9.45
N SER A 115 -16.60 2.50 10.18
CA SER A 115 -16.27 3.89 9.82
C SER A 115 -15.54 3.97 8.48
N PRO A 116 -15.81 5.00 7.65
CA PRO A 116 -15.19 5.12 6.35
C PRO A 116 -13.69 5.39 6.49
N VAL A 117 -12.92 4.87 5.53
CA VAL A 117 -11.53 5.24 5.33
C VAL A 117 -11.46 6.64 4.70
N MET A 118 -10.62 7.48 5.25
CA MET A 118 -10.42 8.86 4.82
C MET A 118 -9.13 8.99 4.03
N GLY A 119 -9.11 9.88 3.04
CA GLY A 119 -7.92 10.33 2.34
C GLY A 119 -7.48 11.70 2.84
N LYS A 120 -6.18 11.97 2.76
CA LYS A 120 -5.60 13.30 2.99
C LYS A 120 -5.13 13.86 1.65
N ALA A 121 -5.63 15.02 1.27
CA ALA A 121 -5.19 15.72 0.06
C ALA A 121 -3.87 16.49 0.31
N GLU A 122 -3.22 16.94 -0.77
CA GLU A 122 -1.95 17.69 -0.70
C GLU A 122 -2.08 18.99 0.10
N ASP A 123 -3.25 19.64 0.05
CA ASP A 123 -3.57 20.84 0.82
C ASP A 123 -3.83 20.56 2.32
N GLY A 124 -3.75 19.30 2.74
CA GLY A 124 -3.97 18.84 4.10
C GLY A 124 -5.43 18.58 4.47
N SER A 125 -6.39 18.82 3.55
CA SER A 125 -7.80 18.52 3.79
C SER A 125 -8.06 17.02 3.88
N ILE A 126 -9.02 16.63 4.73
CA ILE A 126 -9.41 15.23 4.96
C ILE A 126 -10.81 15.03 4.42
N SER A 127 -10.97 14.04 3.52
CA SER A 127 -12.27 13.66 2.96
C SER A 127 -12.36 12.15 2.77
N LYS A 128 -13.51 11.60 2.35
CA LYS A 128 -13.62 10.16 2.09
C LYS A 128 -12.58 9.75 1.03
N LEU A 129 -11.89 8.64 1.27
CA LEU A 129 -10.89 8.13 0.34
C LEU A 129 -11.53 7.94 -1.04
N SER A 130 -10.85 8.45 -2.07
CA SER A 130 -11.30 8.41 -3.46
C SER A 130 -10.11 8.54 -4.39
N LYS A 131 -10.26 8.20 -5.67
CA LYS A 131 -9.20 8.24 -6.69
C LYS A 131 -8.44 9.57 -6.79
N ARG A 132 -9.01 10.68 -6.30
CA ARG A 132 -8.34 12.00 -6.25
C ARG A 132 -7.18 12.05 -5.24
N HIS A 133 -7.07 11.07 -4.35
CA HIS A 133 -6.04 10.98 -3.31
C HIS A 133 -4.92 9.97 -3.66
N GLY A 134 -4.80 9.55 -4.93
CA GLY A 134 -3.80 8.59 -5.40
C GLY A 134 -4.38 7.23 -5.79
N ALA A 135 -3.53 6.19 -5.78
CA ALA A 135 -3.92 4.81 -6.06
C ALA A 135 -4.82 4.28 -4.94
N THR A 136 -6.13 4.26 -5.17
CA THR A 136 -7.11 3.86 -4.14
C THR A 136 -7.70 2.47 -4.34
N SER A 137 -7.40 1.78 -5.45
CA SER A 137 -7.84 0.41 -5.64
C SER A 137 -6.75 -0.58 -5.23
N PHE A 138 -7.17 -1.76 -4.79
CA PHE A 138 -6.25 -2.84 -4.43
C PHE A 138 -5.33 -3.21 -5.60
N GLU A 139 -5.90 -3.30 -6.82
CA GLU A 139 -5.16 -3.62 -8.04
C GLU A 139 -4.13 -2.54 -8.40
N ASP A 140 -4.49 -1.25 -8.28
CA ASP A 140 -3.53 -0.16 -8.53
C ASP A 140 -2.32 -0.25 -7.59
N LEU A 141 -2.55 -0.56 -6.30
CA LEU A 141 -1.46 -0.72 -5.33
C LEU A 141 -0.58 -1.93 -5.70
N VAL A 142 -1.17 -3.07 -6.06
CA VAL A 142 -0.39 -4.24 -6.49
C VAL A 142 0.42 -3.93 -7.76
N ASN A 143 -0.13 -3.17 -8.70
CA ASN A 143 0.57 -2.74 -9.91
C ASN A 143 1.73 -1.77 -9.63
N LEU A 144 1.67 -1.01 -8.53
CA LEU A 144 2.80 -0.21 -8.02
C LEU A 144 3.84 -1.08 -7.28
N GLY A 145 3.66 -2.39 -7.20
CA GLY A 145 4.63 -3.28 -6.54
C GLY A 145 4.48 -3.36 -5.03
N TYR A 146 3.30 -3.04 -4.48
CA TYR A 146 2.92 -3.46 -3.14
C TYR A 146 2.55 -4.95 -3.12
N LEU A 147 2.94 -5.65 -2.07
CA LEU A 147 2.58 -7.05 -1.86
C LEU A 147 1.11 -7.15 -1.43
N PRO A 148 0.30 -8.05 -2.03
CA PRO A 148 -1.09 -8.26 -1.65
C PRO A 148 -1.31 -8.45 -0.14
N GLU A 149 -0.40 -9.17 0.51
CA GLU A 149 -0.41 -9.47 1.95
C GLU A 149 -0.18 -8.20 2.77
N ALA A 150 0.78 -7.36 2.38
CA ALA A 150 1.04 -6.08 3.04
C ALA A 150 -0.14 -5.11 2.90
N VAL A 151 -0.75 -5.03 1.71
CA VAL A 151 -1.96 -4.22 1.49
C VAL A 151 -3.11 -4.74 2.36
N THR A 152 -3.30 -6.05 2.43
CA THR A 152 -4.36 -6.66 3.23
C THR A 152 -4.18 -6.40 4.72
N ASN A 153 -2.97 -6.61 5.26
CA ASN A 153 -2.66 -6.31 6.65
C ASN A 153 -2.83 -4.82 6.94
N TYR A 154 -2.36 -3.94 6.05
CA TYR A 154 -2.52 -2.50 6.24
C TYR A 154 -3.99 -2.10 6.29
N VAL A 155 -4.81 -2.59 5.34
CA VAL A 155 -6.25 -2.34 5.31
C VAL A 155 -6.94 -2.91 6.55
N ALA A 156 -6.53 -4.08 7.03
CA ALA A 156 -7.06 -4.66 8.27
C ALA A 156 -6.84 -3.73 9.47
N LEU A 157 -5.73 -2.99 9.53
CA LEU A 157 -5.47 -2.01 10.60
C LEU A 157 -6.22 -0.68 10.43
N LEU A 158 -6.89 -0.44 9.30
CA LEU A 158 -7.72 0.74 9.08
C LEU A 158 -9.07 0.58 9.78
N GLY A 159 -9.10 0.98 11.05
CA GLY A 159 -10.32 0.93 11.87
C GLY A 159 -10.37 -0.29 12.79
N TRP A 160 -9.30 -1.06 12.88
CA TRP A 160 -9.14 -2.14 13.85
C TRP A 160 -7.73 -2.15 14.43
N ASN A 161 -7.60 -2.44 15.72
CA ASN A 161 -6.32 -2.71 16.36
C ASN A 161 -6.46 -3.86 17.37
N PRO A 162 -5.45 -4.73 17.51
CA PRO A 162 -5.45 -5.75 18.55
C PRO A 162 -5.41 -5.10 19.93
N LYS A 163 -6.37 -5.40 20.82
CA LYS A 163 -6.48 -4.72 22.13
C LYS A 163 -5.29 -4.93 23.05
N ASN A 164 -4.64 -6.09 22.95
CA ASN A 164 -3.61 -6.54 23.88
C ASN A 164 -2.23 -6.68 23.22
N SER A 165 -2.02 -6.03 22.08
CA SER A 165 -0.77 -6.11 21.33
C SER A 165 -0.46 -4.80 20.63
N THR A 166 0.82 -4.53 20.42
CA THR A 166 1.32 -3.45 19.56
C THR A 166 1.85 -3.98 18.22
N GLN A 167 1.58 -5.24 17.90
CA GLN A 167 1.92 -5.85 16.62
C GLN A 167 1.17 -5.13 15.50
N GLU A 168 1.90 -4.79 14.43
CA GLU A 168 1.33 -4.17 13.22
C GLU A 168 1.56 -5.01 11.96
N VAL A 169 2.57 -5.88 11.97
CA VAL A 169 2.90 -6.79 10.87
C VAL A 169 2.36 -8.18 11.23
N PHE A 170 1.46 -8.70 10.40
CA PHE A 170 0.75 -9.95 10.60
C PHE A 170 0.66 -10.76 9.31
N SER A 171 0.99 -12.04 9.37
CA SER A 171 0.49 -12.99 8.38
C SER A 171 -1.05 -13.05 8.39
N MET A 172 -1.65 -13.54 7.31
CA MET A 172 -3.10 -13.76 7.26
C MET A 172 -3.61 -14.70 8.37
N LYS A 173 -2.79 -15.68 8.76
CA LYS A 173 -3.10 -16.58 9.87
C LYS A 173 -3.16 -15.81 11.19
N GLU A 174 -2.16 -14.99 11.48
CA GLU A 174 -2.14 -14.19 12.71
C GLU A 174 -3.26 -13.14 12.74
N LEU A 175 -3.59 -12.51 11.60
CA LEU A 175 -4.77 -11.62 11.51
C LEU A 175 -6.05 -12.36 11.87
N THR A 176 -6.23 -13.57 11.32
CA THR A 176 -7.43 -14.39 11.56
C THR A 176 -7.54 -14.79 13.03
N GLU A 177 -6.42 -15.17 13.65
CA GLU A 177 -6.37 -15.56 15.06
C GLU A 177 -6.55 -14.36 16.00
N ALA A 178 -6.05 -13.17 15.62
CA ALA A 178 -6.12 -11.98 16.45
C ALA A 178 -7.44 -11.19 16.29
N PHE A 179 -8.14 -11.33 15.16
CA PHE A 179 -9.31 -10.51 14.85
C PHE A 179 -10.43 -10.70 15.89
N SER A 180 -10.95 -9.57 16.35
CA SER A 180 -12.11 -9.52 17.25
C SER A 180 -12.88 -8.21 17.04
N LEU A 181 -14.19 -8.25 17.31
CA LEU A 181 -15.05 -7.06 17.23
C LEU A 181 -14.63 -5.98 18.23
N ASP A 182 -14.09 -6.36 19.39
CA ASP A 182 -13.61 -5.42 20.41
C ASP A 182 -12.51 -4.50 19.89
N GLY A 183 -11.70 -4.97 18.93
CA GLY A 183 -10.62 -4.20 18.32
C GLY A 183 -11.11 -3.11 17.35
N LEU A 184 -12.38 -3.12 16.95
CA LEU A 184 -12.95 -2.16 16.01
C LEU A 184 -13.04 -0.75 16.61
N SER A 185 -12.80 0.25 15.77
CA SER A 185 -12.83 1.67 16.12
C SER A 185 -14.03 2.37 15.49
N LYS A 186 -14.71 3.21 16.28
CA LYS A 186 -15.75 4.15 15.79
C LYS A 186 -15.17 5.32 15.02
N SER A 187 -13.90 5.65 15.23
CA SER A 187 -13.24 6.75 14.54
C SER A 187 -12.75 6.30 13.18
N SER A 188 -12.98 7.14 12.17
CA SER A 188 -12.40 6.96 10.83
C SER A 188 -10.87 6.98 10.86
N SER A 189 -10.27 6.10 10.06
CA SER A 189 -8.81 6.07 9.83
C SER A 189 -8.45 6.83 8.56
N VAL A 190 -7.34 7.57 8.61
CA VAL A 190 -6.76 8.21 7.43
C VAL A 190 -5.80 7.22 6.77
N PHE A 191 -5.91 7.07 5.44
CA PHE A 191 -4.99 6.27 4.66
C PHE A 191 -3.63 7.00 4.55
N ASP A 192 -2.60 6.41 5.12
CA ASP A 192 -1.21 6.85 5.16
C ASP A 192 -0.32 5.96 4.27
N TYR A 193 0.12 6.52 3.13
CA TYR A 193 1.03 5.82 2.21
C TYR A 193 2.43 5.59 2.79
N GLU A 194 2.92 6.44 3.71
CA GLU A 194 4.23 6.20 4.32
C GLU A 194 4.17 5.02 5.27
N LYS A 195 3.05 4.85 5.99
CA LYS A 195 2.82 3.64 6.81
C LYS A 195 2.71 2.39 5.94
N LEU A 196 1.98 2.45 4.82
CA LEU A 196 1.90 1.33 3.88
C LEU A 196 3.28 1.01 3.25
N ASN A 197 4.06 2.03 2.88
CA ASN A 197 5.43 1.87 2.37
C ASN A 197 6.34 1.18 3.39
N TRP A 198 6.30 1.60 4.65
CA TRP A 198 7.04 0.96 5.72
C TRP A 198 6.64 -0.50 5.88
N MET A 199 5.34 -0.77 5.99
CA MET A 199 4.82 -2.12 6.17
C MET A 199 5.23 -3.01 5.00
N ASN A 200 5.04 -2.58 3.76
CA ASN A 200 5.44 -3.34 2.58
C ASN A 200 6.94 -3.65 2.56
N GLY A 201 7.78 -2.70 3.00
CA GLY A 201 9.21 -2.92 3.18
C GLY A 201 9.53 -4.00 4.21
N GLU A 202 8.78 -4.09 5.32
CA GLU A 202 8.94 -5.17 6.31
C GLU A 202 8.56 -6.54 5.73
N TYR A 203 7.51 -6.61 4.90
CA TYR A 203 7.17 -7.83 4.18
C TYR A 203 8.23 -8.24 3.16
N LEU A 204 8.73 -7.31 2.36
CA LEU A 204 9.80 -7.57 1.38
C LEU A 204 11.08 -8.08 2.06
N LYS A 205 11.42 -7.56 3.24
CA LYS A 205 12.56 -8.03 4.04
C LYS A 205 12.37 -9.47 4.53
N ALA A 206 11.17 -9.78 5.01
CA ALA A 206 10.84 -11.08 5.60
C ALA A 206 10.57 -12.18 4.57
N MET A 207 10.28 -11.81 3.32
CA MET A 207 10.04 -12.73 2.21
C MET A 207 11.24 -13.65 1.95
N GLU A 208 11.02 -14.88 1.50
CA GLU A 208 12.10 -15.78 1.10
C GLU A 208 12.86 -15.25 -0.13
N ASP A 209 14.18 -15.48 -0.19
CA ASP A 209 15.05 -14.89 -1.21
C ASP A 209 14.62 -15.29 -2.64
N GLU A 210 14.29 -16.57 -2.87
CA GLU A 210 13.88 -17.08 -4.18
C GLU A 210 12.56 -16.45 -4.68
N GLU A 211 11.61 -16.25 -3.75
CA GLU A 211 10.33 -15.61 -4.04
C GLU A 211 10.52 -14.13 -4.37
N PHE A 212 11.32 -13.44 -3.53
CA PHE A 212 11.67 -12.04 -3.74
C PHE A 212 12.35 -11.82 -5.09
N LEU A 213 13.33 -12.65 -5.46
CA LEU A 213 14.01 -12.56 -6.75
C LEU A 213 13.04 -12.72 -7.93
N THR A 214 12.14 -13.70 -7.83
CA THR A 214 11.12 -13.95 -8.85
C THR A 214 10.18 -12.75 -9.04
N LEU A 215 9.75 -12.12 -7.94
CA LEU A 215 8.90 -10.94 -7.98
C LEU A 215 9.66 -9.70 -8.46
N ALA A 216 10.84 -9.42 -7.88
CA ALA A 216 11.69 -8.29 -8.24
C ALA A 216 12.00 -8.27 -9.73
N LYS A 217 12.26 -9.43 -10.35
CA LYS A 217 12.56 -9.53 -11.78
C LYS A 217 11.40 -9.08 -12.66
N LYS A 218 10.15 -9.25 -12.23
CA LYS A 218 8.96 -8.76 -12.97
C LYS A 218 8.87 -7.24 -13.01
N PHE A 219 9.43 -6.56 -12.00
CA PHE A 219 9.40 -5.10 -11.88
C PHE A 219 10.70 -4.43 -12.33
N ALA A 220 11.74 -5.20 -12.64
CA ALA A 220 13.05 -4.66 -12.98
C ALA A 220 13.11 -3.91 -14.32
N GLY A 221 12.12 -4.15 -15.20
CA GLY A 221 12.11 -3.61 -16.56
C GLY A 221 13.19 -4.27 -17.44
N ASP A 222 13.69 -3.51 -18.43
CA ASP A 222 14.81 -3.96 -19.24
C ASP A 222 16.13 -3.89 -18.44
N LEU A 223 16.78 -5.03 -18.25
CA LEU A 223 18.03 -5.15 -17.49
C LEU A 223 19.28 -4.94 -18.34
N GLY A 224 19.22 -5.13 -19.66
CA GLY A 224 20.37 -5.02 -20.54
C GLY A 224 21.58 -5.82 -20.06
N ASN A 225 22.71 -5.15 -19.85
CA ASN A 225 23.97 -5.76 -19.38
C ASN A 225 23.94 -6.20 -17.90
N LEU A 226 22.89 -5.87 -17.14
CA LEU A 226 22.76 -6.23 -15.73
C LEU A 226 22.11 -7.59 -15.50
N GLU A 227 21.61 -8.26 -16.56
CA GLU A 227 20.84 -9.51 -16.48
C GLU A 227 21.52 -10.58 -15.60
N ASN A 228 22.83 -10.79 -15.79
CA ASN A 228 23.61 -11.80 -15.06
C ASN A 228 23.95 -11.39 -13.62
N SER A 229 23.88 -10.10 -13.31
CA SER A 229 24.18 -9.55 -11.98
C SER A 229 22.90 -9.19 -11.21
N PHE A 230 21.73 -9.37 -11.80
CA PHE A 230 20.47 -8.89 -11.24
C PHE A 230 20.18 -9.49 -9.88
N ASP A 231 20.44 -10.78 -9.68
CA ASP A 231 20.17 -11.41 -8.38
C ASP A 231 21.00 -10.76 -7.26
N LYS A 232 22.29 -10.47 -7.53
CA LYS A 232 23.13 -9.71 -6.60
C LYS A 232 22.56 -8.31 -6.34
N ILE A 233 22.14 -7.61 -7.40
CA ILE A 233 21.56 -6.26 -7.31
C ILE A 233 20.27 -6.27 -6.48
N ALA A 234 19.37 -7.22 -6.76
CA ALA A 234 18.10 -7.38 -6.08
C ALA A 234 18.31 -7.65 -4.58
N MET A 235 19.27 -8.51 -4.22
CA MET A 235 19.60 -8.78 -2.82
C MET A 235 20.11 -7.53 -2.07
N LEU A 236 20.85 -6.64 -2.74
CA LEU A 236 21.24 -5.34 -2.15
C LEU A 236 20.06 -4.38 -1.98
N LEU A 237 19.01 -4.53 -2.80
CA LEU A 237 17.80 -3.71 -2.77
C LEU A 237 16.77 -4.19 -1.74
N LYS A 238 16.68 -5.50 -1.49
CA LYS A 238 15.62 -6.14 -0.69
C LYS A 238 15.31 -5.41 0.62
N THR A 239 16.32 -5.00 1.35
CA THR A 239 16.16 -4.35 2.67
C THR A 239 15.83 -2.86 2.62
N ARG A 240 15.78 -2.27 1.42
CA ARG A 240 15.65 -0.83 1.19
C ARG A 240 14.41 -0.46 0.38
N LEU A 241 13.90 -1.38 -0.43
CA LEU A 241 12.72 -1.16 -1.26
C LEU A 241 11.50 -0.92 -0.38
N LYS A 242 10.73 0.11 -0.73
CA LYS A 242 9.37 0.30 -0.20
C LYS A 242 8.35 -0.35 -1.11
N ARG A 243 8.63 -0.38 -2.42
CA ARG A 243 7.81 -1.00 -3.46
C ARG A 243 8.71 -1.61 -4.53
N LEU A 244 8.21 -2.63 -5.23
CA LEU A 244 8.97 -3.27 -6.30
C LEU A 244 9.12 -2.36 -7.54
N ASP A 245 8.21 -1.42 -7.78
CA ASP A 245 8.29 -0.47 -8.90
C ASP A 245 9.44 0.54 -8.79
N GLU A 246 10.10 0.62 -7.63
CA GLU A 246 11.27 1.48 -7.40
C GLU A 246 12.55 0.89 -8.00
N ILE A 247 12.57 -0.41 -8.31
CA ILE A 247 13.76 -1.13 -8.78
C ILE A 247 14.42 -0.44 -9.99
N PRO A 248 13.70 -0.11 -11.09
CA PRO A 248 14.32 0.50 -12.28
C PRO A 248 15.03 1.82 -11.96
N ALA A 249 14.43 2.67 -11.13
CA ALA A 249 15.02 3.95 -10.72
C ALA A 249 16.24 3.75 -9.82
N GLU A 250 16.20 2.75 -8.94
CA GLU A 250 17.34 2.45 -8.06
C GLU A 250 18.55 1.89 -8.79
N ILE A 251 18.35 1.14 -9.88
CA ILE A 251 19.43 0.52 -10.66
C ILE A 251 19.84 1.32 -11.91
N ALA A 252 19.13 2.41 -12.24
CA ALA A 252 19.39 3.20 -13.45
C ALA A 252 20.85 3.63 -13.59
N PHE A 253 21.49 4.02 -12.47
CA PHE A 253 22.90 4.44 -12.46
C PHE A 253 23.90 3.32 -12.81
N LEU A 254 23.49 2.05 -12.70
CA LEU A 254 24.31 0.91 -13.09
C LEU A 254 24.29 0.73 -14.61
N LYS A 255 23.15 1.01 -15.26
CA LYS A 255 23.01 0.99 -16.73
C LYS A 255 23.69 2.19 -17.37
N GLU A 256 23.44 3.38 -16.83
CA GLU A 256 23.94 4.64 -17.36
C GLU A 256 24.73 5.41 -16.31
N PHE A 257 25.93 5.85 -16.67
CA PHE A 257 26.75 6.62 -15.76
C PHE A 257 26.17 8.03 -15.59
N LEU A 258 25.80 8.38 -14.35
CA LEU A 258 25.13 9.66 -14.07
C LEU A 258 26.07 10.86 -14.27
N PRO A 259 25.51 12.05 -14.54
CA PRO A 259 26.30 13.27 -14.65
C PRO A 259 27.18 13.53 -13.43
N PHE A 260 28.38 14.03 -13.68
CA PHE A 260 29.33 14.40 -12.63
C PHE A 260 28.78 15.55 -11.76
N ASP A 261 28.91 15.41 -10.45
CA ASP A 261 28.67 16.47 -9.48
C ASP A 261 29.74 16.42 -8.38
N GLU A 262 30.59 17.45 -8.33
CA GLU A 262 31.67 17.57 -7.36
C GLU A 262 31.15 17.54 -5.91
N ASN A 263 29.94 18.05 -5.66
CA ASN A 263 29.39 18.12 -4.31
C ASN A 263 29.18 16.73 -3.68
N LEU A 264 29.00 15.69 -4.50
CA LEU A 264 28.85 14.31 -4.04
C LEU A 264 30.10 13.77 -3.34
N TYR A 265 31.28 14.33 -3.62
CA TYR A 265 32.53 13.95 -2.96
C TYR A 265 32.67 14.53 -1.55
N THR A 266 31.77 15.42 -1.14
CA THR A 266 31.72 15.92 0.24
C THR A 266 30.86 15.02 1.12
N ASN A 267 31.45 14.49 2.20
CA ASN A 267 30.72 13.73 3.22
C ASN A 267 31.16 14.10 4.64
N LYS A 268 30.27 14.78 5.38
CA LYS A 268 30.56 15.24 6.75
C LYS A 268 30.80 14.10 7.73
N ARG A 269 30.08 12.97 7.61
CA ARG A 269 30.21 11.81 8.50
C ARG A 269 31.58 11.15 8.36
N ASN A 270 32.05 10.98 7.13
CA ASN A 270 33.33 10.37 6.80
C ASN A 270 34.50 11.37 6.77
N LYS A 271 34.22 12.68 6.93
CA LYS A 271 35.19 13.79 6.88
C LYS A 271 35.96 13.85 5.55
N VAL A 272 35.23 13.70 4.45
CA VAL A 272 35.77 13.73 3.08
C VAL A 272 35.29 14.98 2.34
N ASN A 273 36.15 15.52 1.48
CA ASN A 273 35.88 16.63 0.56
C ASN A 273 36.45 16.30 -0.84
N PRO A 274 36.20 17.14 -1.86
CA PRO A 274 36.71 16.91 -3.22
C PRO A 274 38.24 16.86 -3.30
N ASP A 275 38.97 17.63 -2.49
CA ASP A 275 40.45 17.62 -2.48
C ASP A 275 41.01 16.28 -2.04
N PHE A 276 40.44 15.68 -0.99
CA PHE A 276 40.80 14.32 -0.58
C PHE A 276 40.49 13.29 -1.68
N ALA A 277 39.38 13.47 -2.40
CA ALA A 277 39.05 12.60 -3.53
C ALA A 277 40.07 12.72 -4.69
N ARG A 278 40.54 13.94 -4.99
CA ARG A 278 41.61 14.18 -5.98
C ARG A 278 42.91 13.48 -5.63
N GLU A 279 43.24 13.41 -4.34
CA GLU A 279 44.44 12.72 -3.84
C GLU A 279 44.31 11.20 -3.95
N ILE A 280 43.21 10.62 -3.45
CA ILE A 280 43.10 9.16 -3.28
C ILE A 280 42.70 8.42 -4.57
N LEU A 281 41.85 9.00 -5.41
CA LEU A 281 41.29 8.28 -6.56
C LEU A 281 42.34 7.84 -7.60
N PRO A 282 43.40 8.61 -7.92
CA PRO A 282 44.46 8.14 -8.80
C PRO A 282 45.22 6.91 -8.26
N GLU A 283 45.46 6.86 -6.94
CA GLU A 283 46.10 5.72 -6.29
C GLU A 283 45.20 4.48 -6.32
N VAL A 284 43.91 4.66 -6.03
CA VAL A 284 42.92 3.58 -6.13
C VAL A 284 42.78 3.09 -7.56
N LEU A 285 42.75 3.98 -8.55
CA LEU A 285 42.69 3.60 -9.96
C LEU A 285 43.88 2.70 -10.34
N THR A 286 45.09 3.07 -9.91
CA THR A 286 46.29 2.26 -10.15
C THR A 286 46.18 0.87 -9.54
N LEU A 287 45.69 0.77 -8.30
CA LEU A 287 45.41 -0.52 -7.66
C LEU A 287 44.39 -1.33 -8.47
N LEU A 288 43.24 -0.75 -8.82
CA LEU A 288 42.18 -1.44 -9.54
C LEU A 288 42.63 -1.91 -10.94
N GLU A 289 43.45 -1.13 -11.64
CA GLU A 289 44.02 -1.54 -12.93
C GLU A 289 44.90 -2.79 -12.81
N SER A 290 45.61 -2.95 -11.68
CA SER A 290 46.49 -4.09 -11.41
C SER A 290 45.77 -5.40 -11.07
N ILE A 291 44.47 -5.36 -10.73
CA ILE A 291 43.70 -6.54 -10.34
C ILE A 291 43.23 -7.30 -11.58
N ASP A 292 43.58 -8.58 -11.72
CA ASP A 292 43.09 -9.41 -12.83
C ASP A 292 41.56 -9.56 -12.85
N GLU A 293 40.97 -9.69 -14.05
CA GLU A 293 39.52 -9.86 -14.24
C GLU A 293 38.97 -11.08 -13.47
N THR A 294 39.79 -12.14 -13.32
CA THR A 294 39.44 -13.37 -12.57
C THR A 294 39.37 -13.17 -11.05
N ASP A 295 39.91 -12.06 -10.55
CA ASP A 295 39.84 -11.63 -9.16
C ASP A 295 38.77 -10.55 -8.93
N TRP A 296 38.01 -10.18 -9.97
CA TRP A 296 37.02 -9.11 -9.93
C TRP A 296 35.68 -9.56 -9.33
N GLU A 297 35.70 -9.89 -8.05
CA GLU A 297 34.51 -10.20 -7.25
C GLU A 297 34.50 -9.40 -5.94
N ASN A 298 33.31 -9.14 -5.38
CA ASN A 298 33.14 -8.27 -4.21
C ASN A 298 34.09 -8.59 -3.04
N ALA A 299 34.22 -9.87 -2.67
CA ALA A 299 35.04 -10.28 -1.53
C ALA A 299 36.54 -9.96 -1.73
N LYS A 300 37.09 -10.32 -2.89
CA LYS A 300 38.50 -10.05 -3.24
C LYS A 300 38.76 -8.56 -3.44
N LEU A 301 37.84 -7.84 -4.07
CA LEU A 301 37.93 -6.37 -4.21
C LEU A 301 37.97 -5.70 -2.83
N TYR A 302 37.13 -6.16 -1.90
CA TYR A 302 37.09 -5.63 -0.55
C TYR A 302 38.37 -5.93 0.24
N GLU A 303 38.92 -7.13 0.11
CA GLU A 303 40.21 -7.51 0.72
C GLU A 303 41.35 -6.61 0.21
N LYS A 304 41.53 -6.53 -1.12
CA LYS A 304 42.61 -5.72 -1.73
C LYS A 304 42.46 -4.23 -1.41
N LEU A 305 41.24 -3.69 -1.44
CA LEU A 305 41.01 -2.29 -1.08
C LEU A 305 41.26 -2.03 0.42
N ASN A 306 40.89 -2.95 1.31
CA ASN A 306 41.19 -2.78 2.74
C ASN A 306 42.70 -2.81 3.00
N ALA A 307 43.44 -3.73 2.38
CA ALA A 307 44.90 -3.78 2.50
C ALA A 307 45.55 -2.46 2.05
N PHE A 308 45.13 -1.92 0.91
CA PHE A 308 45.58 -0.61 0.41
C PHE A 308 45.24 0.53 1.39
N ILE A 309 44.01 0.56 1.91
CA ILE A 309 43.56 1.57 2.87
C ILE A 309 44.42 1.53 4.15
N GLU A 310 44.75 0.34 4.64
CA GLU A 310 45.59 0.14 5.82
C GLU A 310 47.04 0.55 5.57
N GLU A 311 47.63 0.13 4.45
CA GLU A 311 49.00 0.49 4.05
C GLU A 311 49.19 2.01 3.97
N LYS A 312 48.20 2.71 3.41
CA LYS A 312 48.23 4.17 3.24
C LYS A 312 47.79 4.95 4.47
N GLY A 313 47.31 4.27 5.51
CA GLY A 313 46.84 4.90 6.75
C GLY A 313 45.54 5.70 6.60
N TYR A 314 44.72 5.39 5.59
CA TYR A 314 43.44 6.06 5.39
C TYR A 314 42.34 5.50 6.31
N LYS A 315 41.36 6.34 6.65
CA LYS A 315 40.15 5.85 7.31
C LYS A 315 39.26 5.17 6.28
N LYS A 316 38.82 3.94 6.57
CA LYS A 316 37.97 3.14 5.67
C LYS A 316 36.77 3.88 5.09
N GLY A 317 35.94 4.52 5.92
CA GLY A 317 34.80 5.29 5.44
C GLY A 317 35.18 6.50 4.59
N ALA A 318 36.36 7.09 4.85
CA ALA A 318 36.88 8.21 4.08
C ALA A 318 37.38 7.78 2.70
N ALA A 319 37.99 6.58 2.60
CA ALA A 319 38.48 6.03 1.35
C ALA A 319 37.36 5.40 0.48
N LEU A 320 36.45 4.63 1.07
CA LEU A 320 35.39 3.94 0.30
C LEU A 320 34.33 4.90 -0.26
N TRP A 321 34.12 6.07 0.37
CA TRP A 321 33.18 7.07 -0.13
C TRP A 321 33.53 7.59 -1.53
N PRO A 322 34.70 8.21 -1.78
CA PRO A 322 35.06 8.74 -3.10
C PRO A 322 35.12 7.64 -4.15
N ILE A 323 35.56 6.42 -3.81
CA ILE A 323 35.56 5.27 -4.74
C ILE A 323 34.14 5.01 -5.23
N ARG A 324 33.18 4.88 -4.31
CA ARG A 324 31.77 4.65 -4.64
C ARG A 324 31.19 5.77 -5.50
N ILE A 325 31.44 7.02 -5.11
CA ILE A 325 30.96 8.18 -5.88
C ILE A 325 31.55 8.17 -7.29
N SER A 326 32.84 7.85 -7.44
CA SER A 326 33.53 7.89 -8.74
C SER A 326 32.98 6.92 -9.79
N VAL A 327 32.26 5.87 -9.38
CA VAL A 327 31.66 4.87 -10.29
C VAL A 327 30.14 4.93 -10.34
N ALA A 328 29.51 5.66 -9.41
CA ALA A 328 28.05 5.77 -9.31
C ALA A 328 27.50 7.17 -9.61
N ASN A 329 28.25 8.25 -9.32
CA ASN A 329 27.76 9.64 -9.29
C ASN A 329 26.41 9.77 -8.57
N LYS A 330 26.23 9.00 -7.49
CA LYS A 330 25.02 8.97 -6.65
C LYS A 330 25.40 8.86 -5.18
N SER A 331 24.81 9.68 -4.32
CA SER A 331 25.12 9.71 -2.88
C SER A 331 24.59 8.49 -2.12
N VAL A 332 23.46 7.93 -2.59
CA VAL A 332 22.79 6.76 -2.02
C VAL A 332 22.69 5.68 -3.08
N THR A 333 23.24 4.51 -2.77
CA THR A 333 23.29 3.35 -3.65
C THR A 333 22.89 2.10 -2.86
N PRO A 334 22.35 1.06 -3.52
CA PRO A 334 21.97 -0.19 -2.85
C PRO A 334 23.18 -0.92 -2.24
N GLY A 335 24.33 -0.92 -2.93
CA GLY A 335 25.61 -1.43 -2.44
C GLY A 335 26.63 -0.34 -2.09
N GLY A 336 27.68 -0.73 -1.39
CA GLY A 336 28.93 0.01 -1.17
C GLY A 336 29.85 -0.01 -2.38
N ALA A 337 31.08 0.49 -2.19
CA ALA A 337 32.04 0.65 -3.28
C ALA A 337 32.35 -0.67 -4.00
N THR A 338 32.70 -1.73 -3.27
CA THR A 338 33.15 -3.02 -3.83
C THR A 338 32.02 -3.78 -4.51
N GLU A 339 30.80 -3.70 -3.97
CA GLU A 339 29.61 -4.30 -4.56
C GLU A 339 29.28 -3.66 -5.90
N ILE A 340 29.36 -2.32 -5.99
CA ILE A 340 29.15 -1.62 -7.26
C ILE A 340 30.27 -1.94 -8.27
N LEU A 341 31.52 -2.01 -7.82
CA LEU A 341 32.65 -2.41 -8.68
C LEU A 341 32.45 -3.82 -9.24
N ASP A 342 32.06 -4.80 -8.42
CA ASP A 342 31.73 -6.18 -8.84
C ASP A 342 30.61 -6.15 -9.90
N ILE A 343 29.49 -5.48 -9.62
CA ILE A 343 28.34 -5.42 -10.51
C ILE A 343 28.67 -4.80 -11.87
N LEU A 344 29.46 -3.71 -11.89
CA LEU A 344 29.85 -3.03 -13.12
C LEU A 344 30.88 -3.82 -13.93
N GLY A 345 31.66 -4.68 -13.28
CA GLY A 345 32.84 -5.31 -13.87
C GLY A 345 34.03 -4.36 -14.01
N LYS A 346 35.20 -4.93 -14.36
CA LYS A 346 36.48 -4.20 -14.37
C LYS A 346 36.50 -3.06 -15.37
N ALA A 347 36.17 -3.35 -16.63
CA ALA A 347 36.27 -2.39 -17.72
C ALA A 347 35.44 -1.13 -17.48
N GLU A 348 34.16 -1.29 -17.09
CA GLU A 348 33.25 -0.17 -16.87
C GLU A 348 33.61 0.62 -15.60
N SER A 349 33.99 -0.07 -14.52
CA SER A 349 34.47 0.56 -13.29
C SER A 349 35.66 1.49 -13.54
N ILE A 350 36.66 1.00 -14.28
CA ILE A 350 37.86 1.77 -14.63
C ILE A 350 37.50 2.94 -15.54
N ARG A 351 36.64 2.74 -16.54
CA ARG A 351 36.17 3.81 -17.44
C ARG A 351 35.51 4.95 -16.64
N ARG A 352 34.55 4.63 -15.78
CA ARG A 352 33.83 5.62 -14.96
C ARG A 352 34.75 6.34 -13.97
N MET A 353 35.64 5.59 -13.32
CA MET A 353 36.60 6.20 -12.39
C MET A 353 37.56 7.16 -13.09
N LYS A 354 38.07 6.81 -14.28
CA LYS A 354 38.90 7.72 -15.10
C LYS A 354 38.15 8.99 -15.48
N GLU A 355 36.89 8.86 -15.91
CA GLU A 355 36.04 10.00 -16.24
C GLU A 355 35.80 10.91 -15.03
N SER A 356 35.50 10.34 -13.87
CA SER A 356 35.35 11.06 -12.60
C SER A 356 36.62 11.80 -12.19
N ILE A 357 37.79 11.16 -12.28
CA ILE A 357 39.09 11.78 -11.97
C ILE A 357 39.37 12.96 -12.92
N ALA A 358 39.12 12.78 -14.21
CA ALA A 358 39.30 13.82 -15.21
C ALA A 358 38.38 15.03 -14.95
N ASN A 359 37.13 14.79 -14.51
CA ASN A 359 36.21 15.87 -14.16
C ASN A 359 36.54 16.55 -12.83
N LEU A 360 37.07 15.82 -11.84
CA LEU A 360 37.56 16.41 -10.58
C LEU A 360 38.76 17.32 -10.77
N SER A 361 39.54 17.11 -11.83
CA SER A 361 40.77 17.87 -12.13
C SER A 361 40.55 19.08 -13.03
N LYS A 362 39.32 19.30 -13.51
CA LYS A 362 38.88 20.54 -14.17
C LYS A 362 38.49 21.57 -13.12
#